data_AF-R6J0B8-F1
#
_entry.id   AF-R6J0B8-F1
#
_cell.length_a   1.000
_cell.length_b   1.000
_cell.length_c   1.000
_cell.angle_alpha   90.00
_cell.angle_beta   90.00
_cell.angle_gamma   90.00
#
_symmetry.space_group_name_H-M   'P 1'
#
loop_
_entity.id
_entity.type
_entity.pdbx_description
1 polymer ?
#
loop_
_entity_poly.entity_id
_entity_poly.type
_entity_poly.pdbx_seq_one_letter_code
_entity_poly.pdbx_strand_id
1 'polypeptide(L)'
;MPKIQIGKTKTVLLLYLLRVTAATVCCFGACCAVGALVVYKLDLDFKLIAYICAAIDFLCTFLIAKWALRGVKNSRLPLALAAIVPAMVLTVAHYCMAPSGAGLLVLRLLGMPVCAALAAVSNKRVHL
;
A
#
# COMPACT_ATOMS: atom_id res chain seq x y z
N MET A 1 -22.60 22.30 15.49
CA MET A 1 -22.67 21.06 14.71
C MET A 1 -22.50 21.40 13.23
N PRO A 2 -21.41 21.01 12.54
CA PRO A 2 -21.27 21.32 11.13
C PRO A 2 -22.18 20.38 10.31
N LYS A 3 -23.11 20.95 9.55
CA LYS A 3 -23.97 20.23 8.59
C LYS A 3 -23.10 19.66 7.47
N ILE A 4 -22.92 18.34 7.47
CA ILE A 4 -22.25 17.60 6.40
C ILE A 4 -23.13 17.71 5.16
N GLN A 5 -22.75 18.58 4.21
CA GLN A 5 -23.42 18.64 2.91
C GLN A 5 -23.07 17.40 2.10
N ILE A 6 -24.03 16.47 2.05
CA ILE A 6 -23.98 15.15 1.41
C ILE A 6 -23.53 15.18 -0.06
N GLY A 7 -23.68 16.32 -0.75
CA GLY A 7 -23.20 16.52 -2.13
C GLY A 7 -21.68 16.74 -2.26
N LYS A 8 -21.05 17.47 -1.32
CA LYS A 8 -19.61 17.81 -1.39
C LYS A 8 -18.75 16.63 -0.94
N THR A 9 -19.27 15.79 -0.05
CA THR A 9 -18.58 14.60 0.49
C THR A 9 -18.34 13.53 -0.57
N LYS A 10 -19.27 13.32 -1.52
CA LYS A 10 -19.11 12.34 -2.60
C LYS A 10 -17.94 12.67 -3.52
N THR A 11 -17.79 13.93 -3.91
CA THR A 11 -16.67 14.39 -4.75
C THR A 11 -15.34 14.27 -4.03
N VAL A 12 -15.29 14.60 -2.73
CA VAL A 12 -14.07 14.47 -1.92
C VAL A 12 -13.67 13.00 -1.73
N LEU A 13 -14.64 12.11 -1.50
CA LEU A 13 -14.40 10.67 -1.40
C LEU A 13 -13.93 10.08 -2.75
N LEU A 14 -14.53 10.50 -3.86
CA LEU A 14 -14.13 10.08 -5.20
C LEU A 14 -12.70 10.53 -5.52
N LEU A 15 -12.36 11.79 -5.19
CA LEU A 15 -11.01 12.32 -5.39
C LEU A 15 -9.98 11.58 -4.53
N TYR A 16 -10.37 11.19 -3.31
CA TYR A 16 -9.54 10.39 -2.41
C TYR A 16 -9.30 8.99 -2.98
N LEU A 17 -10.36 8.30 -3.44
CA LEU A 17 -10.24 7.00 -4.10
C LEU A 17 -9.34 7.07 -5.33
N LEU A 18 -9.53 8.09 -6.19
CA LEU A 18 -8.70 8.29 -7.37
C LEU A 18 -7.21 8.45 -7.00
N ARG A 19 -6.91 9.22 -5.95
CA ARG A 19 -5.54 9.39 -5.45
C ARG A 19 -4.96 8.08 -4.91
N VAL A 20 -5.73 7.31 -4.16
CA VAL A 20 -5.29 6.01 -3.62
C VAL A 20 -5.03 5.03 -4.76
N THR A 21 -5.93 4.93 -5.73
CA THR A 21 -5.75 4.05 -6.90
C THR A 21 -4.54 4.47 -7.73
N ALA A 22 -4.38 5.76 -8.04
CA ALA A 22 -3.23 6.27 -8.77
C ALA A 22 -1.92 6.01 -8.00
N ALA A 23 -1.89 6.27 -6.70
CA ALA A 23 -0.73 5.97 -5.86
C ALA A 23 -0.41 4.48 -5.82
N THR A 24 -1.43 3.62 -5.79
CA THR A 24 -1.26 2.16 -5.80
C THR A 24 -0.65 1.69 -7.12
N VAL A 25 -1.22 2.10 -8.26
CA VAL A 25 -0.72 1.74 -9.59
C VAL A 25 0.70 2.27 -9.82
N CYS A 26 0.97 3.52 -9.44
CA CYS A 26 2.31 4.10 -9.59
C CYS A 26 3.33 3.43 -8.66
N CYS A 27 3.01 3.18 -7.39
CA CYS A 27 3.94 2.54 -6.45
C CYS A 27 4.23 1.10 -6.87
N PHE A 28 3.20 0.29 -7.10
CA PHE A 28 3.39 -1.09 -7.53
C PHE A 28 4.07 -1.16 -8.90
N GLY A 29 3.63 -0.36 -9.88
CA GLY A 29 4.25 -0.33 -11.20
C GLY A 29 5.74 0.01 -11.16
N ALA A 30 6.12 1.07 -10.43
CA ALA A 30 7.51 1.49 -10.31
C ALA A 30 8.35 0.48 -9.50
N CYS A 31 7.86 0.04 -8.34
CA CYS A 31 8.61 -0.88 -7.49
C CYS A 31 8.75 -2.28 -8.11
N CYS A 32 7.73 -2.78 -8.82
CA CYS A 32 7.82 -4.05 -9.55
C CYS A 32 8.76 -3.94 -10.75
N ALA A 33 8.77 -2.82 -11.49
CA ALA A 33 9.71 -2.62 -12.60
C ALA A 33 11.17 -2.58 -12.12
N VAL A 34 11.45 -1.87 -11.03
CA VAL A 34 12.78 -1.84 -10.41
C VAL A 34 13.15 -3.22 -9.88
N GLY A 35 12.22 -3.91 -9.20
CA GLY A 35 12.42 -5.27 -8.72
C GLY A 35 12.79 -6.24 -9.85
N ALA A 36 12.09 -6.17 -10.98
CA ALA A 36 12.38 -6.99 -12.15
C ALA A 36 13.76 -6.70 -12.75
N LEU A 37 14.17 -5.43 -12.84
CA LEU A 37 15.51 -5.06 -13.31
C LEU A 37 16.63 -5.57 -12.40
N VAL A 38 16.44 -5.50 -11.08
CA VAL A 38 17.40 -6.01 -10.09
C VAL A 38 17.52 -7.54 -10.21
N VAL A 39 16.40 -8.24 -10.29
CA VAL A 39 16.37 -9.70 -10.48
C VAL A 39 17.08 -10.09 -11.77
N TYR A 40 16.80 -9.39 -12.86
CA TYR A 40 17.42 -9.64 -14.16
C TYR A 40 18.93 -9.37 -14.16
N LYS A 41 19.40 -8.33 -13.45
CA LYS A 41 20.82 -7.96 -13.42
C LYS A 41 21.67 -8.80 -12.47
N LEU A 42 21.09 -9.31 -11.38
CA LEU A 42 21.82 -10.09 -10.37
C LEU A 42 21.62 -11.60 -10.50
N ASP A 43 20.89 -12.07 -11.52
CA ASP A 43 20.58 -13.49 -11.76
C ASP A 43 20.08 -14.19 -10.48
N LEU A 44 19.11 -13.54 -9.83
CA LEU A 44 18.64 -13.98 -8.52
C LEU A 44 17.77 -15.23 -8.63
N ASP A 45 18.07 -16.18 -7.76
CA ASP A 45 17.35 -17.44 -7.62
C ASP A 45 15.84 -17.23 -7.41
N PHE A 46 15.00 -18.09 -8.00
CA PHE A 46 13.54 -17.95 -7.98
C PHE A 46 12.94 -17.91 -6.57
N LYS A 47 13.61 -18.52 -5.59
CA LYS A 47 13.22 -18.44 -4.18
C LYS A 47 13.35 -17.02 -3.62
N LEU A 48 14.37 -16.26 -4.02
CA LEU A 48 14.61 -14.90 -3.51
C LEU A 48 13.62 -13.88 -4.11
N ILE A 49 13.15 -14.11 -5.33
CA ILE A 49 12.14 -13.27 -6.01
C ILE A 49 10.88 -13.13 -5.14
N ALA A 50 10.43 -14.22 -4.52
CA ALA A 50 9.26 -14.19 -3.64
C ALA A 50 9.46 -13.29 -2.41
N TYR A 51 10.66 -13.26 -1.84
CA TYR A 51 11.00 -12.36 -0.71
C TYR A 51 11.15 -10.91 -1.16
N ILE A 52 11.73 -10.65 -2.34
CA ILE A 52 11.83 -9.31 -2.91
C ILE A 52 10.43 -8.74 -3.16
N CYS A 53 9.52 -9.52 -3.73
CA CYS A 53 8.13 -9.10 -3.89
C CYS A 53 7.44 -8.82 -2.54
N ALA A 54 7.74 -9.58 -1.47
CA ALA A 54 7.20 -9.29 -0.14
C ALA A 54 7.72 -7.95 0.40
N ALA A 55 9.02 -7.66 0.21
CA ALA A 55 9.61 -6.39 0.58
C ALA A 55 8.99 -5.21 -0.21
N ILE A 56 8.75 -5.41 -1.50
CA ILE A 56 8.06 -4.43 -2.36
C ILE A 56 6.64 -4.17 -1.86
N ASP A 57 5.88 -5.21 -1.49
CA ASP A 57 4.52 -5.07 -0.98
C ASP A 57 4.47 -4.21 0.31
N PHE A 58 5.42 -4.45 1.24
CA PHE A 58 5.56 -3.66 2.47
C PHE A 58 5.96 -2.20 2.20
N LEU A 59 6.89 -1.98 1.27
CA LEU A 59 7.32 -0.63 0.90
C LEU A 59 6.18 0.14 0.22
N CYS A 60 5.47 -0.49 -0.71
CA CYS A 60 4.35 0.10 -1.43
C CYS A 60 3.22 0.48 -0.47
N THR A 61 2.82 -0.42 0.45
CA THR A 61 1.76 -0.12 1.42
C THR A 61 2.12 1.01 2.36
N PHE A 62 3.38 1.11 2.79
CA PHE A 62 3.86 2.24 3.58
C PHE A 62 3.77 3.58 2.80
N LEU A 63 4.20 3.59 1.54
CA LEU A 63 4.16 4.78 0.69
C LEU A 63 2.72 5.20 0.36
N ILE A 64 1.86 4.25 -0.02
CA ILE A 64 0.43 4.49 -0.30
C ILE A 64 -0.24 5.08 0.94
N ALA A 65 -0.01 4.50 2.12
CA ALA A 65 -0.57 5.02 3.37
C ALA A 65 -0.04 6.43 3.67
N LYS A 66 1.26 6.70 3.53
CA LYS A 66 1.81 8.07 3.72
C LYS A 66 1.20 9.09 2.77
N TRP A 67 1.05 8.73 1.50
CA TRP A 67 0.44 9.60 0.48
C TRP A 67 -1.04 9.85 0.74
N ALA A 68 -1.79 8.81 1.09
CA ALA A 68 -3.21 8.89 1.41
C ALA A 68 -3.49 9.75 2.65
N LEU A 69 -2.54 9.81 3.59
CA LEU A 69 -2.66 10.59 4.83
C LEU A 69 -2.20 12.05 4.71
N ARG A 70 -1.64 12.49 3.56
CA ARG A 70 -1.23 13.89 3.37
C ARG A 70 -2.45 14.81 3.49
N GLY A 71 -2.38 15.76 4.43
CA GLY A 71 -3.44 16.73 4.68
C GLY A 71 -4.53 16.26 5.65
N VAL A 72 -4.42 15.05 6.21
CA VAL A 72 -5.42 14.49 7.14
C VAL A 72 -4.95 14.63 8.59
N LYS A 73 -5.73 15.34 9.42
CA LYS A 73 -5.43 15.56 10.85
C LYS A 73 -6.13 14.56 11.78
N ASN A 74 -7.37 14.18 11.48
CA ASN A 74 -8.15 13.22 12.28
C ASN A 74 -8.35 11.89 11.56
N SER A 75 -8.58 10.82 12.33
CA SER A 75 -8.91 9.47 11.82
C SER A 75 -7.87 8.88 10.85
N ARG A 76 -6.58 9.10 11.13
CA ARG A 76 -5.48 8.60 10.28
C ARG A 76 -5.43 7.09 10.17
N LEU A 77 -5.66 6.37 11.28
CA LEU A 77 -5.57 4.92 11.31
C LEU A 77 -6.61 4.22 10.40
N PRO A 78 -7.92 4.51 10.51
CA PRO A 78 -8.91 3.88 9.62
C PRO A 78 -8.72 4.29 8.15
N LEU A 79 -8.24 5.51 7.89
CA LEU A 79 -7.98 5.98 6.54
C LEU A 79 -6.75 5.31 5.92
N ALA A 80 -5.70 5.04 6.71
CA ALA A 80 -4.54 4.28 6.26
C ALA A 80 -4.90 2.83 5.92
N LEU A 81 -5.75 2.21 6.75
CA LEU A 81 -6.25 0.85 6.51
C LEU A 81 -7.14 0.79 5.26
N ALA A 82 -7.99 1.79 5.04
CA ALA A 82 -8.79 1.88 3.83
C ALA A 82 -7.91 2.07 2.57
N ALA A 83 -6.82 2.83 2.67
CA ALA A 83 -5.92 3.09 1.56
C ALA A 83 -5.17 1.85 1.05
N ILE A 84 -4.92 0.86 1.92
CA ILE A 84 -4.19 -0.37 1.54
C ILE A 84 -5.08 -1.49 1.03
N VAL A 85 -6.42 -1.34 1.06
CA VAL A 85 -7.35 -2.36 0.55
C VAL A 85 -7.05 -2.74 -0.90
N PRO A 86 -6.83 -1.80 -1.85
CA PRO A 86 -6.50 -2.16 -3.22
C PRO A 86 -5.18 -2.96 -3.31
N ALA A 87 -4.19 -2.63 -2.49
CA ALA A 87 -2.94 -3.36 -2.44
C ALA A 87 -3.14 -4.80 -1.93
N MET A 88 -3.92 -5.00 -0.88
CA MET A 88 -4.25 -6.34 -0.35
C MET A 88 -4.97 -7.20 -1.40
N VAL A 89 -5.91 -6.60 -2.15
CA VAL A 89 -6.61 -7.30 -3.25
C VAL A 89 -5.62 -7.72 -4.35
N LEU A 90 -4.67 -6.86 -4.71
CA LEU A 90 -3.62 -7.20 -5.68
C LEU A 90 -2.74 -8.36 -5.21
N THR A 91 -2.35 -8.38 -3.93
CA THR A 91 -1.53 -9.46 -3.36
C THR A 91 -2.27 -10.80 -3.40
N VAL A 92 -3.58 -10.81 -3.08
CA VAL A 92 -4.41 -12.03 -3.19
C VAL A 92 -4.59 -12.46 -4.64
N ALA A 93 -4.86 -11.53 -5.56
CA ALA A 93 -4.99 -11.84 -6.98
C ALA A 93 -3.69 -12.43 -7.56
N HIS A 94 -2.54 -11.86 -7.18
CA HIS A 94 -1.23 -12.38 -7.58
C HIS A 94 -1.00 -13.80 -7.04
N TYR A 95 -1.42 -14.08 -5.80
CA TYR A 95 -1.34 -15.42 -5.23
C TYR A 95 -2.21 -16.43 -6.00
N CYS A 96 -3.41 -16.04 -6.42
CA CYS A 96 -4.29 -16.90 -7.22
C CYS A 96 -3.70 -17.23 -8.60
N MET A 97 -2.95 -16.31 -9.21
CA MET A 97 -2.31 -16.50 -10.52
C MET A 97 -0.98 -17.27 -10.42
N ALA A 98 -0.21 -17.01 -9.37
CA ALA A 98 1.10 -17.61 -9.12
C ALA A 98 1.20 -17.99 -7.63
N PRO A 99 0.74 -19.21 -7.26
CA PRO A 99 0.73 -19.65 -5.88
C PRO A 99 2.16 -19.71 -5.34
N SER A 100 2.47 -18.75 -4.49
CA SER A 100 3.67 -18.75 -3.65
C SER A 100 3.38 -19.55 -2.38
N GLY A 101 4.39 -19.88 -1.57
CA GLY A 101 4.16 -20.63 -0.32
C GLY A 101 3.12 -19.93 0.57
N ALA A 102 2.13 -20.67 1.09
CA ALA A 102 1.02 -20.12 1.87
C ALA A 102 1.49 -19.29 3.08
N GLY A 103 2.60 -19.67 3.72
CA GLY A 103 3.20 -18.90 4.82
C GLY A 103 3.66 -17.49 4.41
N LEU A 104 4.10 -17.31 3.16
CA LEU A 104 4.53 -16.02 2.63
C LEU A 104 3.33 -15.09 2.37
N LEU A 105 2.20 -15.65 1.92
CA LEU A 105 0.95 -14.91 1.75
C LEU A 105 0.45 -14.38 3.10
N VAL A 106 0.42 -15.24 4.12
CA VAL A 106 0.00 -14.86 5.47
C VAL A 106 0.89 -13.75 6.03
N LEU A 107 2.21 -13.88 5.84
CA LEU A 107 3.17 -12.85 6.27
C LEU A 107 2.90 -11.50 5.58
N ARG A 108 2.63 -11.49 4.27
CA ARG A 108 2.31 -10.28 3.51
C ARG A 108 1.00 -9.64 3.98
N LEU A 109 -0.07 -10.43 4.10
CA LEU A 109 -1.38 -9.96 4.53
C LEU A 109 -1.38 -9.37 5.94
N LEU A 110 -0.57 -9.93 6.85
CA LEU A 110 -0.43 -9.40 8.21
C LEU A 110 0.51 -8.20 8.27
N GLY A 111 1.59 -8.17 7.48
CA GLY A 111 2.56 -7.09 7.50
C GLY A 111 2.06 -5.80 6.83
N MET A 112 1.22 -5.88 5.79
CA MET A 112 0.67 -4.71 5.09
C MET A 112 -0.13 -3.76 6.02
N PRO A 113 -1.05 -4.24 6.88
CA PRO A 113 -1.69 -3.43 7.92
C PRO A 113 -0.70 -2.81 8.91
N VAL A 114 0.33 -3.54 9.31
CA VAL A 114 1.37 -3.05 10.23
C VAL A 114 2.14 -1.90 9.60
N CYS A 115 2.54 -2.02 8.32
CA CYS A 115 3.18 -0.96 7.55
C CYS A 115 2.28 0.28 7.40
N ALA A 116 0.98 0.09 7.16
CA ALA A 116 0.03 1.19 7.10
C ALA A 116 -0.17 1.90 8.45
N ALA A 117 -0.23 1.13 9.55
CA ALA A 117 -0.31 1.67 10.89
C ALA A 117 0.97 2.45 11.26
N LEU A 118 2.15 1.93 10.92
CA LEU A 118 3.43 2.62 11.08
C LEU A 118 3.46 3.94 10.31
N ALA A 119 2.96 3.96 9.06
CA ALA A 119 2.84 5.19 8.28
C ALA A 119 1.92 6.24 8.95
N ALA A 120 0.82 5.77 9.56
CA ALA A 120 -0.11 6.64 10.28
C ALA A 120 0.50 7.26 11.55
N VAL A 121 1.34 6.50 12.27
CA VAL A 121 2.01 6.94 13.51
C VAL A 121 3.27 7.77 13.22
N SER A 122 4.03 7.44 12.18
CA SER A 122 5.28 8.11 11.79
C SER A 122 5.11 9.63 11.58
N ASN A 123 3.92 10.07 11.15
CA ASN A 123 3.63 11.46 10.84
C ASN A 123 3.21 12.30 12.07
N LYS A 124 3.36 11.79 13.30
CA LYS A 124 3.22 12.56 14.56
C LYS A 124 4.55 13.19 15.02
N ARG A 125 5.68 12.92 14.36
CA ARG A 125 7.03 13.27 14.84
C ARG A 125 7.90 14.08 13.87
N VAL A 126 7.31 14.95 13.05
CA VAL A 126 8.11 15.91 12.26
C VAL A 126 7.51 17.31 12.42
N HIS A 127 7.65 17.86 13.62
CA HIS A 127 7.88 19.28 13.79
C HIS A 127 9.40 19.43 13.87
N LEU A 128 10.01 19.75 12.73
CA LEU A 128 11.36 20.30 12.63
C LEU A 128 11.20 21.81 12.51
#